data_AF-A0A7S9YZT5-F1
#
_entry.id   AF-A0A7S9YZT5-F1
#
_cell.length_a   1.000
_cell.length_b   1.000
_cell.length_c   1.000
_cell.angle_alpha   90.00
_cell.angle_beta   90.00
_cell.angle_gamma   90.00
#
_symmetry.space_group_name_H-M   'P 1'
#
loop_
_entity.id
_entity.type
_entity.pdbx_description
1 polymer ?
#
loop_
_entity_poly.entity_id
_entity_poly.type
_entity_poly.pdbx_seq_one_letter_code
_entity_poly.pdbx_strand_id
1 'polypeptide(L)'
;MALHPQIAALAAGLEDLAAFLRSRGDRKWSGRVELCAHLVADSNFTGVEHFLRLFEGEDSLSQLILGDPAADARLDELRKMTRTLADRLAREERATD
;
A
#
# COMPACT_ATOMS: atom_id res chain seq x y z
N MET A 1 -12.67 17.00 8.81
CA MET A 1 -13.44 15.75 8.75
C MET A 1 -12.58 14.65 9.32
N ALA A 2 -13.11 13.80 10.21
CA ALA A 2 -12.36 12.67 10.72
C ALA A 2 -12.18 11.66 9.58
N LEU A 3 -10.94 11.31 9.26
CA LEU A 3 -10.66 10.19 8.36
C LEU A 3 -11.37 8.95 8.90
N HIS A 4 -11.99 8.16 8.03
CA HIS A 4 -12.52 6.86 8.42
C HIS A 4 -11.36 6.04 9.02
N PRO A 5 -11.53 5.39 10.20
CA PRO A 5 -10.41 4.77 10.92
C PRO A 5 -9.68 3.71 10.08
N GLN A 6 -10.37 3.07 9.13
CA GLN A 6 -9.76 2.12 8.20
C GLN A 6 -8.89 2.81 7.13
N ILE A 7 -9.26 4.00 6.66
CA ILE A 7 -8.47 4.80 5.71
C ILE A 7 -7.18 5.27 6.39
N ALA A 8 -7.28 5.73 7.64
CA ALA A 8 -6.11 6.13 8.43
C ALA A 8 -5.17 4.93 8.68
N ALA A 9 -5.73 3.75 8.99
CA ALA A 9 -4.94 2.53 9.16
C ALA A 9 -4.25 2.09 7.86
N LEU A 10 -4.92 2.21 6.71
CA LEU A 10 -4.30 1.92 5.42
C LEU A 10 -3.17 2.92 5.11
N ALA A 11 -3.42 4.22 5.25
CA ALA A 11 -2.41 5.25 5.00
C ALA A 11 -1.14 5.02 5.84
N ALA A 12 -1.29 4.75 7.14
CA ALA A 12 -0.17 4.42 8.02
C ALA A 12 0.57 3.15 7.57
N GLY A 13 -0.15 2.09 7.16
CA GLY A 13 0.48 0.87 6.65
C GLY A 13 1.25 1.08 5.33
N LEU A 14 0.77 1.99 4.47
CA LEU A 14 1.47 2.37 3.24
C LEU A 14 2.72 3.20 3.55
N GLU A 15 2.66 4.12 4.52
CA GLU A 15 3.84 4.88 4.98
C GLU A 15 4.92 3.94 5.54
N ASP A 16 4.54 2.97 6.38
CA ASP A 16 5.46 1.95 6.91
C ASP A 16 6.12 1.13 5.80
N LEU A 17 5.34 0.73 4.79
CA LEU A 17 5.86 0.03 3.61
C LEU A 17 6.83 0.90 2.79
N ALA A 18 6.49 2.16 2.55
CA ALA A 18 7.34 3.10 1.83
C ALA A 18 8.65 3.36 2.59
N ALA A 19 8.58 3.56 3.91
CA ALA A 19 9.73 3.75 4.77
C ALA A 19 10.64 2.51 4.79
N PHE A 20 10.05 1.32 4.86
CA PHE A 20 10.78 0.06 4.77
C PHE A 20 11.53 -0.06 3.44
N LEU A 21 10.86 0.16 2.31
CA LEU A 21 11.47 0.12 0.98
C LEU A 21 12.61 1.14 0.83
N ARG A 22 12.39 2.37 1.33
CA ARG A 22 13.38 3.44 1.33
C ARG A 22 14.62 3.06 2.15
N SER A 23 14.43 2.43 3.31
CA SER A 23 15.54 1.94 4.16
C SER A 23 16.41 0.88 3.47
N ARG A 24 15.85 0.18 2.48
CA ARG A 24 16.52 -0.83 1.67
C ARG A 24 17.10 -0.27 0.36
N GLY A 25 16.98 1.04 0.14
CA GLY A 25 17.50 1.73 -1.03
C GLY A 25 16.55 1.75 -2.23
N ASP A 26 15.35 1.17 -2.13
CA ASP A 26 14.39 1.15 -3.23
C ASP A 26 13.63 2.49 -3.32
N ARG A 27 14.17 3.41 -4.13
CA ARG A 27 13.57 4.74 -4.36
C ARG A 27 12.36 4.70 -5.28
N LYS A 28 12.29 3.73 -6.19
CA LYS A 28 11.22 3.62 -7.19
C LYS A 28 9.91 3.21 -6.51
N TRP A 29 9.95 2.12 -5.76
CA TRP A 29 8.77 1.58 -5.10
C TRP A 29 8.41 2.37 -3.84
N SER A 30 9.39 2.87 -3.07
CA SER A 30 9.07 3.75 -1.93
C SER A 30 8.31 5.00 -2.37
N GLY A 31 8.72 5.68 -3.45
CA GLY A 31 8.02 6.85 -3.96
C GLY A 31 6.60 6.55 -4.48
N ARG A 32 6.41 5.40 -5.17
CA ARG A 32 5.08 4.96 -5.63
C ARG A 32 4.13 4.66 -4.47
N VAL A 33 4.62 3.99 -3.43
CA VAL A 33 3.81 3.65 -2.25
C VAL A 33 3.51 4.90 -1.41
N GLU A 34 4.48 5.79 -1.24
CA GLU A 34 4.30 7.08 -0.54
C GLU A 34 3.25 7.96 -1.23
N LEU A 35 3.25 8.02 -2.56
CA LEU A 35 2.20 8.70 -3.32
C LEU A 35 0.82 8.10 -3.03
N CYS A 36 0.71 6.77 -2.97
CA CYS A 36 -0.55 6.11 -2.64
C CYS A 36 -1.00 6.43 -1.20
N ALA A 37 -0.08 6.47 -0.24
CA ALA A 37 -0.38 6.86 1.14
C ALA A 37 -0.98 8.27 1.20
N HIS A 38 -0.39 9.22 0.47
CA HIS A 38 -0.88 10.58 0.41
C HIS A 38 -2.27 10.67 -0.25
N LEU A 39 -2.49 9.94 -1.34
CA LEU A 39 -3.79 9.90 -2.03
C LEU A 39 -4.89 9.25 -1.17
N VAL A 40 -4.56 8.22 -0.40
CA VAL A 40 -5.48 7.59 0.56
C VAL A 40 -5.83 8.59 1.67
N ALA A 41 -4.85 9.35 2.16
CA ALA A 41 -5.07 10.35 3.20
C ALA A 41 -5.88 11.57 2.72
N ASP A 42 -5.73 11.97 1.45
CA ASP A 42 -6.30 13.21 0.91
C ASP A 42 -7.66 13.00 0.21
N SER A 43 -7.82 11.92 -0.56
CA SER A 43 -9.00 11.68 -1.42
C SER A 43 -9.72 10.35 -1.14
N ASN A 44 -9.47 9.73 0.02
CA ASN A 44 -10.03 8.49 0.58
C ASN A 44 -10.00 7.25 -0.34
N PHE A 45 -10.66 7.26 -1.50
CA PHE A 45 -10.91 6.06 -2.29
C PHE A 45 -10.05 5.91 -3.55
N THR A 46 -9.75 7.01 -4.25
CA THR A 46 -8.88 6.98 -5.44
C THR A 46 -7.49 6.42 -5.09
N GLY A 47 -6.97 6.76 -3.90
CA GLY A 47 -5.69 6.21 -3.42
C GLY A 47 -5.71 4.69 -3.22
N VAL A 48 -6.85 4.12 -2.81
CA VAL A 48 -7.01 2.66 -2.59
C VAL A 48 -6.95 1.92 -3.92
N GLU A 49 -7.67 2.40 -4.94
CA GLU A 49 -7.62 1.80 -6.29
C GLU A 49 -6.23 1.92 -6.92
N HIS A 50 -5.59 3.08 -6.79
CA HIS A 50 -4.23 3.30 -7.25
C HIS A 50 -3.24 2.34 -6.59
N PHE A 51 -3.38 2.10 -5.29
CA PHE A 51 -2.56 1.12 -4.56
C PHE A 51 -2.80 -0.31 -5.04
N LEU A 52 -4.06 -0.74 -5.23
CA LEU A 52 -4.38 -2.08 -5.71
C LEU A 52 -3.80 -2.34 -7.11
N ARG A 53 -3.82 -1.33 -8.00
CA ARG A 53 -3.19 -1.40 -9.32
C ARG A 53 -1.68 -1.63 -9.27
N LEU A 54 -0.99 -1.31 -8.16
CA LEU A 54 0.44 -1.63 -8.02
C LEU A 54 0.69 -3.15 -7.97
N PHE A 55 -0.32 -3.97 -7.67
CA PHE A 55 -0.21 -5.43 -7.69
C PHE A 55 -0.59 -6.04 -9.04
N GLU A 56 -0.98 -5.22 -10.01
CA GLU A 56 -1.39 -5.67 -11.35
C GLU A 56 -0.23 -5.48 -12.34
N GLY A 57 -0.12 -6.38 -13.33
CA GLY A 57 0.85 -6.28 -14.42
C GLY A 57 2.24 -6.89 -14.16
N GLU A 58 3.11 -6.75 -15.17
CA GLU A 58 4.47 -7.34 -15.24
C GLU A 58 5.54 -6.59 -14.41
N ASP A 59 5.27 -5.36 -13.96
CA ASP A 59 6.12 -4.60 -13.03
C ASP A 59 5.31 -4.34 -11.75
N SER A 60 4.87 -5.42 -11.10
CA SER A 60 4.02 -5.36 -9.92
C SER A 60 4.82 -5.35 -8.63
N LEU A 61 4.27 -4.68 -7.62
CA LEU A 61 4.82 -4.65 -6.27
C LEU A 61 4.94 -6.05 -5.69
N SER A 62 4.11 -7.02 -6.08
CA SER A 62 4.21 -8.42 -5.65
C SER A 62 5.45 -9.15 -6.17
N GLN A 63 6.06 -8.69 -7.27
CA GLN A 63 7.23 -9.32 -7.86
C GLN A 63 8.56 -8.72 -7.38
N LEU A 64 8.51 -7.63 -6.61
CA LEU A 64 9.71 -7.03 -6.05
C LEU A 64 10.35 -7.99 -5.02
N ILE A 65 11.66 -8.20 -5.15
CA ILE A 65 12.48 -9.03 -4.26
C ILE A 65 13.69 -8.18 -3.85
N LEU A 66 13.97 -8.10 -2.56
CA LEU A 66 15.07 -7.34 -1.97
C LEU A 66 16.36 -8.15 -1.87
N GLY A 67 16.28 -9.48 -1.96
CA GLY A 67 17.45 -10.37 -1.97
C GLY A 67 18.03 -10.68 -0.59
N ASP A 68 17.37 -10.21 0.47
CA ASP A 68 17.65 -10.56 1.86
C ASP A 68 16.43 -11.31 2.43
N PRO A 69 16.57 -12.59 2.85
CA PRO A 69 15.44 -13.41 3.26
C PRO A 69 14.60 -12.80 4.39
N ALA A 70 15.25 -12.10 5.34
CA ALA A 70 14.55 -11.44 6.43
C ALA A 70 13.78 -10.20 5.94
N ALA A 71 14.37 -9.42 5.04
CA ALA A 71 13.69 -8.29 4.41
C ALA A 71 12.54 -8.73 3.51
N ASP A 72 12.71 -9.80 2.74
CA ASP A 72 11.68 -10.34 1.85
C ASP A 72 10.48 -10.86 2.65
N ALA A 73 10.72 -11.58 3.75
CA ALA A 73 9.65 -11.99 4.66
C ALA A 73 8.88 -10.79 5.23
N ARG A 74 9.60 -9.74 5.65
CA ARG A 74 8.98 -8.52 6.17
C ARG A 74 8.19 -7.76 5.11
N LEU A 75 8.71 -7.73 3.88
CA LEU A 75 8.06 -7.11 2.74
C LEU A 75 6.73 -7.83 2.41
N ASP A 76 6.73 -9.15 2.44
CA ASP A 76 5.53 -9.96 2.21
C ASP A 76 4.48 -9.78 3.30
N GLU A 77 4.88 -9.64 4.56
CA GLU A 77 3.96 -9.29 5.65
C GLU A 77 3.29 -7.92 5.40
N LEU A 78 4.09 -6.89 5.10
CA LEU A 78 3.59 -5.54 4.86
C LEU A 78 2.67 -5.48 3.65
N ARG A 79 3.02 -6.17 2.55
CA ARG A 79 2.17 -6.31 1.36
C ARG A 79 0.85 -6.97 1.67
N LYS A 80 0.86 -8.09 2.40
CA LYS A 80 -0.37 -8.83 2.75
C LYS A 80 -1.29 -7.98 3.63
N MET A 81 -0.74 -7.31 4.63
CA MET A 81 -1.49 -6.45 5.53
C MET A 81 -2.16 -5.29 4.79
N THR A 82 -1.36 -4.51 4.05
CA THR A 82 -1.84 -3.33 3.31
C THR A 82 -2.82 -3.72 2.21
N ARG A 83 -2.56 -4.81 1.47
CA ARG A 83 -3.49 -5.34 0.47
C ARG A 83 -4.81 -5.79 1.08
N THR A 84 -4.79 -6.51 2.19
CA THR A 84 -6.04 -6.98 2.85
C THR A 84 -6.91 -5.80 3.29
N LEU A 85 -6.29 -4.74 3.82
CA LEU A 85 -7.00 -3.51 4.21
C LEU A 85 -7.57 -2.79 2.98
N ALA A 86 -6.78 -2.65 1.92
CA ALA A 86 -7.21 -2.03 0.67
C ALA A 86 -8.35 -2.81 -0.01
N ASP A 87 -8.26 -4.14 -0.09
CA ASP A 87 -9.30 -5.01 -0.65
C ASP A 87 -10.60 -4.92 0.16
N ARG A 88 -10.50 -4.80 1.50
CA ARG A 88 -11.65 -4.63 2.37
C ARG A 88 -12.33 -3.28 2.13
N LEU A 89 -11.56 -2.19 2.12
CA LEU A 89 -12.04 -0.85 1.81
C LEU A 89 -12.71 -0.80 0.42
N ALA A 90 -12.05 -1.38 -0.60
CA ALA A 90 -12.56 -1.53 -1.96
C ALA A 90 -13.96 -2.18 -2.02
N ARG A 91 -14.21 -3.18 -1.17
CA ARG A 91 -15.51 -3.86 -1.08
C ARG A 91 -16.56 -3.04 -0.34
N GLU A 92 -16.18 -2.35 0.73
CA GLU A 92 -17.11 -1.55 1.54
C GLU A 92 -17.70 -0.38 0.72
N GLU A 93 -16.91 0.28 -0.13
CA GLU A 93 -17.42 1.34 -1.02
C GLU A 93 -18.35 0.81 -2.11
N ARG A 94 -17.97 -0.28 -2.78
CA ARG A 94 -18.81 -0.90 -3.82
C ARG A 94 -20.15 -1.41 -3.30
N ALA A 95 -20.26 -1.65 -1.99
CA ALA A 95 -21.51 -2.03 -1.34
C ALA A 95 -22.36 -0.83 -0.90
N THR A 96 -21.77 0.37 -0.91
CA THR A 96 -22.42 1.63 -0.50
C THR A 96 -22.90 2.45 -1.71
N ASP A 97 -22.35 2.20 -2.90
CA ASP A 97 -22.76 2.78 -4.20
C ASP A 97 -23.98 2.08 -4.83
#